data_AF-A0A327WV73-F1
#
_entry.id   AF-A0A327WV73-F1
#
_cell.length_a   1.000
_cell.length_b   1.000
_cell.length_c   1.000
_cell.angle_alpha   90.00
_cell.angle_beta   90.00
_cell.angle_gamma   90.00
#
_symmetry.space_group_name_H-M   'P 1'
#
loop_
_entity.id
_entity.type
_entity.pdbx_description
1 polymer ?
#
loop_
_entity_poly.entity_id
_entity_poly.type
_entity_poly.pdbx_seq_one_letter_code
_entity_poly.pdbx_strand_id
1 'polypeptide(L)'
;MSVQSTYGVRRKLSVMLALLVSASFSIAHAQQTPEEALDELEIAVPETESRVERRIEAERATAENPYVITPHRPNYVLPAKYTTRSNAQAFDSIPDSDDIDKLELKLQFSFKYPLSTELFGSRHSLWVAYTQQSFWQAYNSDASRPFRETNYEPEVFVTFDVADASLFGIDPKLINLSLNHQSNGRSEPTSRSWNRVTAEFVFEHDNLAFSIRPWWRIPESSDEDDNPSIRRYLGYGDLQFVYSWDHFSVDVMLRNNLRTSDNKGALQVGFTFPLWNRFRGYVQYFNGYGESLVDYNHHTQSLGVGIILTNWL
;
A
#
# COMPACT_ATOMS: atom_id res chain seq x y z
N MET A 1 58.48 23.58 62.26
CA MET A 1 57.78 24.02 63.49
C MET A 1 56.36 24.34 63.08
N SER A 2 55.39 23.48 63.45
CA SER A 2 54.41 23.75 64.54
C SER A 2 53.38 24.81 64.10
N VAL A 3 52.05 24.66 64.12
CA VAL A 3 51.10 23.68 64.70
C VAL A 3 49.71 24.04 64.10
N GLN A 4 48.86 23.03 63.91
CA GLN A 4 47.36 22.92 64.02
C GLN A 4 46.49 24.19 63.93
N SER A 5 45.25 24.22 63.44
CA SER A 5 44.07 23.37 63.64
C SER A 5 42.91 24.10 62.92
N THR A 6 41.95 23.49 62.22
CA THR A 6 40.75 22.88 62.82
C THR A 6 39.83 22.35 61.72
N TYR A 7 39.12 21.30 62.09
CA TYR A 7 38.14 20.52 61.33
C TYR A 7 36.84 21.28 60.99
N GLY A 8 36.23 20.90 59.87
CA GLY A 8 34.91 21.38 59.43
C GLY A 8 34.21 20.38 58.50
N VAL A 9 33.66 19.34 59.12
CA VAL A 9 32.85 18.21 58.62
C VAL A 9 31.75 18.58 57.60
N ARG A 10 31.64 17.79 56.51
CA ARG A 10 30.39 17.16 55.98
C ARG A 10 30.76 16.17 54.86
N ARG A 11 30.75 14.86 55.16
CA ARG A 11 29.76 13.84 54.73
C ARG A 11 29.62 13.72 53.20
N LYS A 12 29.76 12.58 52.52
CA LYS A 12 30.06 11.17 52.86
C LYS A 12 30.53 10.46 51.57
N LEU A 13 31.53 9.59 51.72
CA LEU A 13 31.82 8.28 51.07
C LEU A 13 30.85 7.84 49.95
N SER A 14 31.28 7.49 48.73
CA SER A 14 32.26 6.45 48.28
C SER A 14 31.81 5.00 48.45
N VAL A 15 32.29 4.14 47.52
CA VAL A 15 32.44 2.65 47.57
C VAL A 15 31.24 1.89 46.96
N MET A 16 31.31 0.86 46.09
CA MET A 16 32.31 0.02 45.40
C MET A 16 31.55 -0.68 44.24
N LEU A 17 32.12 -0.91 43.05
CA LEU A 17 32.92 -2.08 42.60
C LEU A 17 32.19 -3.45 42.58
N ALA A 18 32.39 -4.12 41.42
CA ALA A 18 32.42 -5.57 41.16
C ALA A 18 31.17 -6.21 40.53
N LEU A 19 31.30 -6.66 39.27
CA LEU A 19 31.49 -8.08 38.98
C LEU A 19 31.84 -8.31 37.49
N LEU A 20 33.13 -8.64 37.27
CA LEU A 20 33.62 -9.47 36.17
C LEU A 20 33.32 -10.92 36.55
N VAL A 21 32.62 -11.66 35.70
CA VAL A 21 32.72 -13.12 35.67
C VAL A 21 33.12 -13.52 34.26
N SER A 22 34.42 -13.79 34.14
CA SER A 22 34.99 -14.68 33.14
C SER A 22 34.38 -16.08 33.31
N ALA A 23 33.66 -16.55 32.31
CA ALA A 23 33.37 -17.96 32.13
C ALA A 23 33.97 -18.39 30.79
N SER A 24 35.18 -18.94 30.88
CA SER A 24 35.77 -19.75 29.83
C SER A 24 34.94 -21.03 29.70
N PHE A 25 34.16 -21.16 28.63
CA PHE A 25 33.65 -22.43 28.16
C PHE A 25 34.08 -22.61 26.71
N SER A 26 35.12 -23.42 26.50
CA SER A 26 35.34 -24.10 25.24
C SER A 26 34.19 -25.09 25.06
N ILE A 27 33.22 -24.72 24.24
CA ILE A 27 32.40 -25.67 23.49
C ILE A 27 32.55 -25.26 22.04
N ALA A 28 33.11 -26.16 21.25
CA ALA A 28 33.15 -26.02 19.81
C ALA A 28 31.70 -25.95 19.30
N HIS A 29 31.24 -24.74 18.99
CA HIS A 29 30.19 -24.49 18.02
C HIS A 29 30.84 -23.61 16.97
N ALA A 30 30.84 -24.07 15.73
CA ALA A 30 31.27 -23.28 14.60
C ALA A 30 30.54 -21.94 14.68
N GLN A 31 31.31 -20.85 14.85
CA GLN A 31 30.76 -19.51 14.71
C GLN A 31 30.38 -19.37 13.25
N GLN A 32 29.09 -19.51 12.94
CA GLN A 32 28.57 -19.00 11.68
C GLN A 32 29.03 -17.55 11.55
N THR A 33 29.64 -17.26 10.42
CA THR A 33 30.07 -15.90 10.11
C THR A 33 28.84 -14.98 10.06
N PRO A 34 28.98 -13.68 10.34
CA PRO A 34 27.87 -12.73 10.18
C PRO A 34 27.27 -12.75 8.76
N GLU A 35 28.04 -13.20 7.77
CA GLU A 35 27.65 -13.38 6.37
C GLU A 35 26.74 -14.62 6.21
N GLU A 36 27.07 -15.76 6.81
CA GLU A 36 26.22 -16.96 6.82
C GLU A 36 24.91 -16.77 7.60
N ALA A 37 24.90 -15.95 8.66
CA ALA A 37 23.69 -15.60 9.40
C ALA A 37 22.78 -14.59 8.65
N LEU A 38 23.32 -13.87 7.66
CA LEU A 38 22.55 -12.98 6.80
C LEU A 38 21.90 -13.74 5.63
N ASP A 39 22.57 -14.77 5.10
CA ASP A 39 21.99 -15.69 4.11
C ASP A 39 20.83 -16.52 4.70
N GLU A 40 20.88 -16.87 6.00
CA GLU A 40 19.80 -17.61 6.68
C GLU A 40 18.53 -16.78 6.94
N LEU A 41 18.60 -15.45 6.78
CA LEU A 41 17.45 -14.54 6.81
C LEU A 41 16.88 -14.24 5.42
N GLU A 42 17.53 -14.71 4.36
CA GLU A 42 16.92 -14.81 3.05
C GLU A 42 15.88 -15.92 3.15
N ILE A 43 14.62 -15.54 3.37
CA ILE A 43 13.48 -16.45 3.30
C ILE A 43 13.70 -17.31 2.06
N ALA A 44 13.91 -18.60 2.25
CA ALA A 44 14.12 -19.55 1.16
C ALA A 44 12.82 -19.67 0.36
N VAL A 45 12.57 -18.67 -0.49
CA VAL A 45 11.52 -18.70 -1.49
C VAL A 45 12.04 -19.66 -2.57
N PRO A 46 11.32 -20.74 -2.87
CA PRO A 46 11.67 -21.62 -3.98
C PRO A 46 11.95 -20.80 -5.24
N GLU A 47 12.92 -21.22 -6.06
CA GLU A 47 13.11 -20.66 -7.40
C GLU A 47 11.93 -21.09 -8.28
N THR A 48 10.77 -20.45 -8.12
CA THR A 48 9.67 -20.53 -9.08
C THR A 48 9.88 -19.46 -10.14
N GLU A 49 9.68 -19.81 -11.41
CA GLU A 49 9.70 -18.81 -12.50
C GLU A 49 8.61 -17.76 -12.28
N SER A 50 7.47 -18.20 -11.73
CA SER A 50 6.32 -17.36 -11.39
C SER A 50 6.68 -16.27 -10.37
N ARG A 51 6.36 -15.02 -10.71
CA ARG A 51 6.55 -13.88 -9.80
C ARG A 51 5.41 -13.79 -8.78
N VAL A 52 4.20 -14.12 -9.21
CA VAL A 52 3.02 -14.17 -8.34
C VAL A 52 3.18 -15.25 -7.27
N GLU A 53 3.65 -16.45 -7.62
CA GLU A 53 3.86 -17.54 -6.65
C GLU A 53 4.97 -17.21 -5.66
N ARG A 54 6.11 -16.67 -6.12
CA ARG A 54 7.17 -16.18 -5.22
C ARG A 54 6.65 -15.20 -4.18
N ARG A 55 5.80 -14.25 -4.59
CA ARG A 55 5.14 -13.34 -3.65
C ARG A 55 4.27 -14.10 -2.65
N ILE A 56 3.41 -15.01 -3.11
CA ILE A 56 2.53 -15.80 -2.24
C ILE A 56 3.34 -16.62 -1.22
N GLU A 57 4.43 -17.23 -1.65
CA GLU A 57 5.32 -18.03 -0.80
C GLU A 57 6.04 -17.17 0.24
N ALA A 58 6.55 -15.99 -0.14
CA ALA A 58 7.14 -15.03 0.80
C ALA A 58 6.12 -14.52 1.83
N GLU A 59 4.89 -14.24 1.40
CA GLU A 59 3.81 -13.85 2.31
C GLU A 59 3.44 -14.98 3.28
N ARG A 60 3.40 -16.23 2.83
CA ARG A 60 3.14 -17.40 3.70
C ARG A 60 4.27 -17.66 4.68
N ALA A 61 5.53 -17.57 4.23
CA ALA A 61 6.69 -17.81 5.07
C ALA A 61 6.79 -16.83 6.26
N THR A 62 6.19 -15.64 6.13
CA THR A 62 6.19 -14.60 7.16
C THR A 62 4.85 -14.45 7.88
N ALA A 63 3.84 -15.25 7.54
CA ALA A 63 2.46 -15.07 8.01
C ALA A 63 2.31 -15.14 9.55
N GLU A 64 3.15 -15.93 10.22
CA GLU A 64 3.12 -16.09 11.69
C GLU A 64 4.03 -15.09 12.43
N ASN A 65 4.82 -14.28 11.72
CA ASN A 65 5.74 -13.36 12.34
C ASN A 65 5.00 -12.06 12.77
N PRO A 66 4.85 -11.79 14.09
CA PRO A 66 4.07 -10.65 14.57
C PRO A 66 4.75 -9.29 14.30
N TYR A 67 6.00 -9.29 13.84
CA TYR A 67 6.75 -8.09 13.51
C TYR A 67 6.74 -7.76 12.01
N VAL A 68 6.06 -8.57 11.19
CA VAL A 68 5.95 -8.36 9.74
C VAL A 68 4.57 -7.81 9.39
N ILE A 69 4.55 -6.73 8.61
CA ILE A 69 3.35 -6.20 7.99
C ILE A 69 3.34 -6.64 6.53
N THR A 70 2.40 -7.51 6.16
CA THR A 70 2.32 -8.04 4.79
C THR A 70 1.72 -6.99 3.85
N PRO A 71 2.39 -6.60 2.76
CA PRO A 71 1.85 -5.64 1.79
C PRO A 71 0.64 -6.22 1.04
N HIS A 72 -0.39 -5.40 0.82
CA HIS A 72 -1.56 -5.78 0.02
C HIS A 72 -1.48 -5.20 -1.40
N ARG A 73 -1.53 -3.87 -1.53
CA ARG A 73 -1.28 -3.10 -2.75
C ARG A 73 0.07 -2.37 -2.65
N PRO A 74 0.52 -1.64 -3.69
CA PRO A 74 1.76 -0.89 -3.61
C PRO A 74 1.81 0.10 -2.43
N ASN A 75 2.98 0.20 -1.80
CA ASN A 75 3.26 1.19 -0.77
C ASN A 75 4.24 2.21 -1.34
N TYR A 76 3.85 3.48 -1.42
CA TYR A 76 4.67 4.52 -2.03
C TYR A 76 4.46 5.89 -1.39
N VAL A 77 5.46 6.74 -1.58
CA VAL A 77 5.40 8.18 -1.30
C VAL A 77 5.88 8.91 -2.54
N LEU A 78 5.06 9.82 -3.06
CA LEU A 78 5.35 10.72 -4.16
C LEU A 78 5.42 12.14 -3.59
N PRO A 79 6.60 12.63 -3.18
CA PRO A 79 6.75 13.99 -2.66
C PRO A 79 6.28 15.04 -3.66
N ALA A 80 6.49 14.81 -4.97
CA ALA A 80 6.07 15.73 -6.01
C ALA A 80 5.02 15.08 -6.90
N LYS A 81 3.74 15.38 -6.66
CA LYS A 81 2.60 15.05 -7.52
C LYS A 81 1.99 16.33 -8.07
N TYR A 82 2.20 16.59 -9.35
CA TYR A 82 1.64 17.75 -10.04
C TYR A 82 0.34 17.38 -10.74
N THR A 83 -0.74 18.15 -10.53
CA THR A 83 -2.01 18.04 -11.27
C THR A 83 -2.22 19.23 -12.19
N THR A 84 -2.73 18.97 -13.40
CA THR A 84 -3.06 20.05 -14.35
C THR A 84 -4.35 20.79 -13.97
N ARG A 85 -5.28 20.10 -13.29
CA ARG A 85 -6.61 20.61 -12.92
C ARG A 85 -6.94 20.22 -11.49
N SER A 86 -6.79 21.17 -10.57
CA SER A 86 -7.25 21.03 -9.18
C SER A 86 -8.79 21.12 -9.13
N ASN A 87 -9.42 20.30 -8.29
CA ASN A 87 -10.87 20.27 -8.10
C ASN A 87 -11.31 21.24 -6.99
N ALA A 88 -11.10 22.54 -7.20
CA ALA A 88 -11.51 23.55 -6.21
C ALA A 88 -13.03 23.52 -5.96
N GLN A 89 -13.81 23.26 -7.02
CA GLN A 89 -15.28 23.26 -6.97
C GLN A 89 -15.87 22.29 -5.94
N ALA A 90 -15.20 21.18 -5.66
CA ALA A 90 -15.65 20.24 -4.64
C ALA A 90 -15.64 20.83 -3.21
N PHE A 91 -14.92 21.95 -3.01
CA PHE A 91 -14.72 22.60 -1.72
C PHE A 91 -15.35 24.01 -1.65
N ASP A 92 -16.02 24.48 -2.70
CA ASP A 92 -16.63 25.83 -2.78
C ASP A 92 -17.66 26.12 -1.66
N SER A 93 -18.24 25.08 -1.09
CA SER A 93 -19.23 25.16 -0.01
C SER A 93 -18.62 25.19 1.39
N ILE A 94 -17.29 25.07 1.50
CA ILE A 94 -16.55 25.16 2.75
C ILE A 94 -15.99 26.59 2.86
N PRO A 95 -16.38 27.36 3.89
CA PRO A 95 -15.78 28.67 4.16
C PRO A 95 -14.27 28.54 4.34
N ASP A 96 -13.51 29.49 3.80
CA ASP A 96 -12.04 29.50 3.84
C ASP A 96 -11.40 28.26 3.18
N SER A 97 -12.05 27.66 2.17
CA SER A 97 -11.38 26.70 1.30
C SER A 97 -10.32 27.44 0.47
N ASP A 98 -9.10 27.46 0.99
CA ASP A 98 -7.96 28.08 0.33
C ASP A 98 -7.75 27.53 -1.09
N ASP A 99 -7.10 28.34 -1.93
CA ASP A 99 -6.70 27.93 -3.27
C ASP A 99 -5.91 26.61 -3.22
N ILE A 100 -6.42 25.59 -3.90
CA ILE A 100 -5.80 24.26 -3.95
C ILE A 100 -4.61 24.30 -4.92
N ASP A 101 -3.41 24.15 -4.36
CA ASP A 101 -2.18 24.07 -5.15
C ASP A 101 -2.19 22.87 -6.08
N LYS A 102 -1.55 23.06 -7.23
CA LYS A 102 -1.34 22.00 -8.23
C LYS A 102 -0.31 20.97 -7.80
N LEU A 103 0.58 21.32 -6.87
CA LEU A 103 1.63 20.44 -6.38
C LEU A 103 1.25 19.89 -4.99
N GLU A 104 1.20 18.58 -4.89
CA GLU A 104 0.85 17.86 -3.67
C GLU A 104 1.87 16.77 -3.38
N LEU A 105 1.91 16.33 -2.12
CA LEU A 105 2.48 15.04 -1.76
C LEU A 105 1.36 13.99 -1.83
N LYS A 106 1.59 12.91 -2.57
CA LYS A 106 0.67 11.75 -2.62
C LYS A 106 1.33 10.57 -1.94
N LEU A 107 0.62 9.88 -1.05
CA LEU A 107 1.10 8.64 -0.45
C LEU A 107 0.03 7.54 -0.50
N GLN A 108 0.48 6.30 -0.56
CA GLN A 108 -0.36 5.13 -0.41
C GLN A 108 0.28 4.17 0.59
N PHE A 109 -0.50 3.76 1.57
CA PHE A 109 -0.16 2.72 2.51
C PHE A 109 -1.17 1.57 2.36
N SER A 110 -0.69 0.34 2.25
CA SER A 110 -1.55 -0.82 2.00
C SER A 110 -0.96 -2.09 2.60
N PHE A 111 -1.71 -2.70 3.49
CA PHE A 111 -1.33 -3.94 4.16
C PHE A 111 -2.49 -4.92 4.24
N LYS A 112 -2.17 -6.19 4.46
CA LYS A 112 -3.10 -7.27 4.77
C LYS A 112 -2.61 -8.11 5.92
N TYR A 113 -3.54 -8.78 6.58
CA TYR A 113 -3.29 -9.69 7.67
C TYR A 113 -4.10 -10.98 7.45
N PRO A 114 -3.48 -12.17 7.57
CA PRO A 114 -4.20 -13.42 7.43
C PRO A 114 -5.04 -13.68 8.68
N LEU A 115 -6.36 -13.81 8.52
CA LEU A 115 -7.24 -14.32 9.58
C LEU A 115 -7.24 -15.85 9.62
N SER A 116 -7.07 -16.48 8.46
CA SER A 116 -6.84 -17.91 8.32
C SER A 116 -6.02 -18.17 7.07
N THR A 117 -4.95 -18.96 7.18
CA THR A 117 -4.12 -19.37 6.03
C THR A 117 -4.64 -20.63 5.34
N GLU A 118 -5.53 -21.37 6.02
CA GLU A 118 -6.18 -22.56 5.50
C GLU A 118 -7.70 -22.50 5.78
N LEU A 119 -8.50 -22.69 4.75
CA LEU A 119 -9.95 -22.83 4.85
C LEU A 119 -10.33 -24.19 4.27
N PHE A 120 -11.22 -24.90 4.96
CA PHE A 120 -11.75 -26.20 4.52
C PHE A 120 -10.66 -27.26 4.24
N GLY A 121 -9.50 -27.19 4.91
CA GLY A 121 -8.37 -28.10 4.67
C GLY A 121 -7.68 -27.92 3.32
N SER A 122 -7.75 -26.71 2.76
CA SER A 122 -7.16 -26.35 1.46
C SER A 122 -6.29 -25.10 1.58
N ARG A 123 -5.57 -24.75 0.50
CA ARG A 123 -4.73 -23.54 0.38
C ARG A 123 -5.53 -22.22 0.30
N HIS A 124 -6.86 -22.28 0.45
CA HIS A 124 -7.71 -21.09 0.50
C HIS A 124 -7.52 -20.35 1.82
N SER A 125 -7.54 -19.02 1.77
CA SER A 125 -7.21 -18.19 2.94
C SER A 125 -8.17 -17.03 3.11
N LEU A 126 -8.39 -16.61 4.36
CA LEU A 126 -9.21 -15.47 4.73
C LEU A 126 -8.29 -14.33 5.18
N TRP A 127 -8.52 -13.14 4.64
CA TRP A 127 -7.68 -11.98 4.88
C TRP A 127 -8.52 -10.77 5.25
N VAL A 128 -7.93 -9.89 6.05
CA VAL A 128 -8.34 -8.50 6.14
C VAL A 128 -7.24 -7.63 5.54
N ALA A 129 -7.63 -6.60 4.82
CA ALA A 129 -6.72 -5.61 4.28
C ALA A 129 -7.20 -4.20 4.59
N TYR A 130 -6.25 -3.28 4.53
CA TYR A 130 -6.49 -1.87 4.63
C TYR A 130 -5.60 -1.15 3.64
N THR A 131 -6.20 -0.33 2.79
CA THR A 131 -5.49 0.60 1.91
C THR A 131 -5.89 2.03 2.26
N GLN A 132 -4.91 2.91 2.37
CA GLN A 132 -5.11 4.34 2.54
C GLN A 132 -4.37 5.10 1.45
N GLN A 133 -5.06 6.03 0.79
CA GLN A 133 -4.45 6.97 -0.15
C GLN A 133 -4.67 8.38 0.35
N SER A 134 -3.60 9.17 0.47
CA SER A 134 -3.67 10.55 0.97
C SER A 134 -3.05 11.53 0.00
N PHE A 135 -3.70 12.68 -0.16
CA PHE A 135 -3.28 13.82 -0.97
C PHE A 135 -3.09 15.02 -0.05
N TRP A 136 -1.83 15.42 0.11
CA TRP A 136 -1.42 16.42 1.07
C TRP A 136 -0.92 17.68 0.36
N GLN A 137 -1.51 18.83 0.70
CA GLN A 137 -1.06 20.14 0.27
C GLN A 137 0.20 20.58 1.04
N ALA A 138 1.23 19.73 1.09
CA ALA A 138 2.44 19.90 1.90
C ALA A 138 3.19 21.21 1.62
N TYR A 139 2.99 21.77 0.42
CA TYR A 139 3.65 22.97 -0.07
C TYR A 139 2.80 24.23 0.02
N ASN A 140 1.50 24.09 0.31
CA ASN A 140 0.56 25.20 0.40
C ASN A 140 0.68 25.88 1.78
N SER A 141 1.66 26.76 1.93
CA SER A 141 1.88 27.48 3.19
C SER A 141 0.74 28.41 3.54
N ASP A 142 0.07 28.96 2.53
CA ASP A 142 -0.98 29.96 2.70
C ASP A 142 -2.22 29.32 3.34
N ALA A 143 -2.47 28.05 3.02
CA ALA A 143 -3.54 27.23 3.59
C ALA A 143 -3.19 26.45 4.87
N SER A 144 -2.01 26.69 5.47
CA SER A 144 -1.50 25.86 6.58
C SER A 144 -1.29 24.37 6.25
N ARG A 145 -1.03 24.06 4.97
CA ARG A 145 -0.64 22.73 4.46
C ARG A 145 -1.60 21.59 4.83
N PRO A 146 -2.89 21.68 4.47
CA PRO A 146 -3.90 20.71 4.88
C PRO A 146 -3.81 19.41 4.06
N PHE A 147 -4.29 18.30 4.61
CA PHE A 147 -4.66 17.17 3.77
C PHE A 147 -5.91 17.56 2.97
N ARG A 148 -5.80 17.57 1.64
CA ARG A 148 -6.94 17.81 0.75
C ARG A 148 -7.88 16.62 0.79
N GLU A 149 -7.34 15.41 0.73
CA GLU A 149 -8.14 14.19 0.70
C GLU A 149 -7.39 13.02 1.33
N THR A 150 -8.12 12.14 2.00
CA THR A 150 -7.65 10.80 2.34
C THR A 150 -8.76 9.81 2.07
N ASN A 151 -8.47 8.72 1.38
CA ASN A 151 -9.41 7.62 1.17
C ASN A 151 -8.98 6.42 2.00
N TYR A 152 -9.92 5.92 2.80
CA TYR A 152 -9.82 4.77 3.67
C TYR A 152 -10.53 3.60 3.00
N GLU A 153 -9.82 2.50 2.74
CA GLU A 153 -10.33 1.37 1.99
C GLU A 153 -10.05 0.05 2.74
N PRO A 154 -10.81 -0.28 3.79
CA PRO A 154 -10.78 -1.59 4.40
C PRO A 154 -11.49 -2.64 3.53
N GLU A 155 -10.97 -3.87 3.56
CA GLU A 155 -11.49 -5.00 2.79
C GLU A 155 -11.35 -6.29 3.60
N VAL A 156 -12.35 -7.17 3.52
CA VAL A 156 -12.26 -8.56 3.98
C VAL A 156 -12.48 -9.46 2.79
N PHE A 157 -11.62 -10.45 2.60
CA PHE A 157 -11.65 -11.25 1.38
C PHE A 157 -11.18 -12.68 1.59
N VAL A 158 -11.75 -13.57 0.78
CA VAL A 158 -11.31 -14.95 0.66
C VAL A 158 -10.49 -15.08 -0.61
N THR A 159 -9.30 -15.65 -0.49
CA THR A 159 -8.42 -15.98 -1.62
C THR A 159 -8.51 -17.47 -1.90
N PHE A 160 -8.89 -17.81 -3.14
CA PHE A 160 -8.85 -19.15 -3.68
C PHE A 160 -7.60 -19.30 -4.55
N ASP A 161 -6.72 -20.20 -4.14
CA ASP A 161 -5.57 -20.66 -4.92
C ASP A 161 -6.07 -21.57 -6.04
N VAL A 162 -5.78 -21.21 -7.29
CA VAL A 162 -6.26 -21.91 -8.50
C VAL A 162 -5.12 -22.26 -9.47
N ALA A 163 -3.88 -22.28 -8.97
CA ALA A 163 -2.63 -22.40 -9.73
C ALA A 163 -2.45 -23.73 -10.51
N ASP A 164 -3.44 -24.62 -10.53
CA ASP A 164 -3.35 -25.95 -11.16
C ASP A 164 -3.91 -26.02 -12.59
N ALA A 165 -4.34 -24.90 -13.16
CA ALA A 165 -4.85 -24.82 -14.53
C ALA A 165 -3.98 -23.89 -15.38
N SER A 166 -3.55 -24.31 -16.57
CA SER A 166 -2.94 -23.43 -17.58
C SER A 166 -3.72 -23.55 -18.87
N LEU A 167 -4.07 -22.41 -19.48
CA LEU A 167 -4.77 -22.36 -20.76
C LEU A 167 -4.05 -21.41 -21.71
N PHE A 168 -3.50 -21.96 -22.81
CA PHE A 168 -2.73 -21.19 -23.80
C PHE A 168 -1.54 -20.41 -23.21
N GLY A 169 -0.88 -20.96 -22.18
CA GLY A 169 0.25 -20.31 -21.49
C GLY A 169 -0.16 -19.15 -20.56
N ILE A 170 -1.47 -19.00 -20.30
CA ILE A 170 -1.98 -18.11 -19.27
C ILE A 170 -2.33 -18.96 -18.06
N ASP A 171 -1.67 -18.66 -16.94
CA ASP A 171 -1.81 -19.38 -15.69
C ASP A 171 -2.70 -18.58 -14.74
N PRO A 172 -3.98 -18.95 -14.54
CA PRO A 172 -4.75 -18.48 -13.40
C PRO A 172 -4.01 -18.80 -12.09
N LYS A 173 -3.77 -17.78 -11.27
CA LYS A 173 -3.08 -17.92 -9.98
C LYS A 173 -4.06 -17.85 -8.81
N LEU A 174 -4.86 -16.79 -8.75
CA LEU A 174 -5.74 -16.51 -7.61
C LEU A 174 -7.12 -16.03 -8.06
N ILE A 175 -8.13 -16.34 -7.24
CA ILE A 175 -9.42 -15.65 -7.23
C ILE A 175 -9.62 -15.03 -5.85
N ASN A 176 -9.81 -13.72 -5.77
CA ASN A 176 -10.17 -13.03 -4.54
C ASN A 176 -11.64 -12.64 -4.59
N LEU A 177 -12.42 -13.00 -3.56
CA LEU A 177 -13.79 -12.52 -3.37
C LEU A 177 -13.87 -11.67 -2.12
N SER A 178 -14.33 -10.43 -2.24
CA SER A 178 -14.20 -9.46 -1.16
C SER A 178 -15.45 -8.64 -0.87
N LEU A 179 -15.59 -8.26 0.39
CA LEU A 179 -16.39 -7.12 0.81
C LEU A 179 -15.46 -5.94 1.04
N ASN A 180 -15.71 -4.85 0.33
CA ASN A 180 -14.86 -3.67 0.30
C ASN A 180 -15.69 -2.43 0.66
N HIS A 181 -15.21 -1.66 1.61
CA HIS A 181 -15.71 -0.33 1.91
C HIS A 181 -14.67 0.68 1.48
N GLN A 182 -15.09 1.80 0.90
CA GLN A 182 -14.21 2.93 0.64
C GLN A 182 -14.91 4.23 1.01
N SER A 183 -14.27 5.04 1.85
CA SER A 183 -14.77 6.36 2.21
C SER A 183 -13.64 7.36 2.39
N ASN A 184 -13.96 8.65 2.43
CA ASN A 184 -12.96 9.69 2.68
C ASN A 184 -12.95 10.23 4.13
N GLY A 185 -13.83 9.71 4.99
CA GLY A 185 -13.90 10.10 6.41
C GLY A 185 -14.26 11.57 6.64
N ARG A 186 -14.82 12.25 5.63
CA ARG A 186 -15.28 13.64 5.73
C ARG A 186 -16.74 13.69 6.18
N SER A 187 -17.15 14.86 6.65
CA SER A 187 -18.57 15.20 6.80
C SER A 187 -19.09 15.89 5.53
N GLU A 188 -20.42 15.97 5.41
CA GLU A 188 -21.08 16.79 4.40
C GLU A 188 -20.53 18.23 4.39
N PRO A 189 -20.39 18.88 3.22
CA PRO A 189 -20.83 18.44 1.88
C PRO A 189 -19.79 17.60 1.10
N THR A 190 -18.62 17.36 1.70
CA THR A 190 -17.48 16.67 1.06
C THR A 190 -17.40 15.18 1.38
N SER A 191 -18.37 14.64 2.14
CA SER A 191 -18.45 13.20 2.43
C SER A 191 -18.53 12.43 1.13
N ARG A 192 -17.74 11.37 1.00
CA ARG A 192 -17.83 10.42 -0.11
C ARG A 192 -17.63 9.03 0.45
N SER A 193 -18.51 8.12 0.06
CA SER A 193 -18.47 6.74 0.49
C SER A 193 -19.22 5.81 -0.47
N TRP A 194 -18.83 4.54 -0.47
CA TRP A 194 -19.53 3.47 -1.17
C TRP A 194 -19.05 2.10 -0.68
N ASN A 195 -19.93 1.12 -0.85
CA ASN A 195 -19.70 -0.27 -0.47
C ASN A 195 -19.76 -1.18 -1.70
N ARG A 196 -18.88 -2.19 -1.77
CA ARG A 196 -18.71 -3.06 -2.93
C ARG A 196 -18.55 -4.52 -2.55
N VAL A 197 -19.11 -5.40 -3.37
CA VAL A 197 -18.65 -6.79 -3.52
C VAL A 197 -17.71 -6.82 -4.71
N THR A 198 -16.50 -7.32 -4.53
CA THR A 198 -15.49 -7.41 -5.60
C THR A 198 -15.15 -8.87 -5.88
N ALA A 199 -14.82 -9.17 -7.13
CA ALA A 199 -14.16 -10.41 -7.50
C ALA A 199 -12.92 -10.05 -8.31
N GLU A 200 -11.75 -10.54 -7.95
CA GLU A 200 -10.49 -10.33 -8.67
C GLU A 200 -9.96 -11.67 -9.16
N PHE A 201 -9.68 -11.75 -10.45
CA PHE A 201 -9.09 -12.91 -11.08
C PHE A 201 -7.67 -12.55 -11.50
N VAL A 202 -6.67 -13.22 -10.92
CA VAL A 202 -5.25 -12.95 -11.15
C VAL A 202 -4.68 -14.03 -12.06
N PHE A 203 -3.98 -13.60 -13.09
CA PHE A 203 -3.34 -14.44 -14.09
C PHE A 203 -1.88 -14.05 -14.25
N GLU A 204 -1.08 -14.99 -14.75
CA GLU A 204 0.31 -14.77 -15.11
C GLU A 204 0.61 -15.37 -16.50
N HIS A 205 1.51 -14.74 -17.23
CA HIS A 205 2.11 -15.21 -18.47
C HIS A 205 3.54 -14.68 -18.54
N ASP A 206 4.54 -15.55 -18.36
CA ASP A 206 5.95 -15.18 -18.27
C ASP A 206 6.19 -14.04 -17.25
N ASN A 207 6.67 -12.89 -17.74
CA ASN A 207 6.98 -11.69 -16.97
C ASN A 207 5.78 -10.75 -16.76
N LEU A 208 4.60 -11.11 -17.26
CA LEU A 208 3.36 -10.35 -17.13
C LEU A 208 2.44 -11.00 -16.11
N ALA A 209 2.11 -10.29 -15.04
CA ALA A 209 0.93 -10.57 -14.23
C ALA A 209 -0.19 -9.61 -14.62
N PHE A 210 -1.43 -10.09 -14.65
CA PHE A 210 -2.58 -9.23 -14.88
C PHE A 210 -3.79 -9.68 -14.10
N SER A 211 -4.68 -8.75 -13.78
CA SER A 211 -5.94 -9.06 -13.11
C SER A 211 -7.13 -8.36 -13.74
N ILE A 212 -8.28 -9.03 -13.64
CA ILE A 212 -9.59 -8.49 -13.98
C ILE A 212 -10.38 -8.41 -12.69
N ARG A 213 -10.86 -7.22 -12.35
CA ARG A 213 -11.56 -7.00 -11.09
C ARG A 213 -12.91 -6.33 -11.30
N PRO A 214 -13.99 -7.09 -11.60
CA PRO A 214 -15.34 -6.58 -11.51
C PRO A 214 -15.75 -6.26 -10.07
N TRP A 215 -16.68 -5.31 -9.93
CA TRP A 215 -17.36 -5.04 -8.67
C TRP A 215 -18.84 -4.76 -8.85
N TRP A 216 -19.61 -5.11 -7.84
CA TRP A 216 -20.98 -4.71 -7.67
C TRP A 216 -21.09 -3.71 -6.51
N ARG A 217 -21.59 -2.50 -6.80
CA ARG A 217 -21.89 -1.50 -5.78
C ARG A 217 -23.11 -1.96 -4.99
N ILE A 218 -22.95 -2.10 -3.68
CA ILE A 218 -24.04 -2.37 -2.73
C ILE A 218 -24.94 -1.12 -2.70
N PRO A 219 -26.25 -1.22 -2.97
CA PRO A 219 -27.16 -0.09 -2.96
C PRO A 219 -27.28 0.55 -1.58
N GLU A 220 -27.34 1.88 -1.55
CA GLU A 220 -27.55 2.72 -0.37
C GLU A 220 -28.89 3.46 -0.54
N SER A 221 -29.51 3.89 0.57
CA SER A 221 -30.73 4.70 0.50
C SER A 221 -30.42 6.09 -0.08
N SER A 222 -31.39 6.76 -0.68
CA SER A 222 -31.15 8.07 -1.33
C SER A 222 -30.64 9.14 -0.36
N ASP A 223 -31.02 9.03 0.90
CA ASP A 223 -30.71 10.00 1.95
C ASP A 223 -29.33 9.74 2.58
N GLU A 224 -28.71 8.59 2.27
CA GLU A 224 -27.39 8.14 2.74
C GLU A 224 -26.37 8.01 1.60
N ASP A 225 -26.77 8.26 0.35
CA ASP A 225 -25.89 8.11 -0.83
C ASP A 225 -25.13 9.42 -1.11
N ASP A 226 -23.91 9.52 -0.55
CA ASP A 226 -22.98 10.65 -0.72
C ASP A 226 -22.59 10.92 -2.20
N ASN A 227 -22.71 9.91 -3.07
CA ASN A 227 -22.25 9.98 -4.45
C ASN A 227 -23.08 9.06 -5.38
N PRO A 228 -24.35 9.41 -5.65
CA PRO A 228 -25.28 8.53 -6.36
C PRO A 228 -24.86 8.28 -7.80
N SER A 229 -24.04 9.18 -8.35
CA SER A 229 -23.53 9.09 -9.71
C SER A 229 -22.19 8.36 -9.85
N ILE A 230 -21.60 7.81 -8.78
CA ILE A 230 -20.23 7.23 -8.81
C ILE A 230 -20.01 6.17 -9.90
N ARG A 231 -21.02 5.33 -10.15
CA ARG A 231 -21.01 4.30 -11.22
C ARG A 231 -20.90 4.89 -12.63
N ARG A 232 -21.29 6.16 -12.84
CA ARG A 232 -21.12 6.86 -14.12
C ARG A 232 -19.65 7.14 -14.43
N TYR A 233 -18.79 7.22 -13.42
CA TYR A 233 -17.39 7.58 -13.56
C TYR A 233 -16.48 6.38 -13.37
N LEU A 234 -16.66 5.64 -12.27
CA LEU A 234 -15.80 4.50 -11.93
C LEU A 234 -16.24 3.22 -12.64
N GLY A 235 -17.48 3.12 -13.12
CA GLY A 235 -17.93 1.92 -13.81
C GLY A 235 -18.09 0.71 -12.90
N TYR A 236 -17.74 -0.45 -13.44
CA TYR A 236 -18.10 -1.78 -12.91
C TYR A 236 -16.89 -2.68 -12.68
N GLY A 237 -15.67 -2.18 -12.90
CA GLY A 237 -14.45 -2.95 -12.74
C GLY A 237 -13.21 -2.20 -13.22
N ASP A 238 -12.04 -2.77 -12.92
CA ASP A 238 -10.77 -2.37 -13.52
C ASP A 238 -9.97 -3.58 -14.02
N LEU A 239 -9.01 -3.28 -14.89
CA LEU A 239 -7.96 -4.19 -15.33
C LEU A 239 -6.64 -3.69 -14.78
N GLN A 240 -5.81 -4.60 -14.29
CA GLN A 240 -4.45 -4.29 -13.85
C GLN A 240 -3.45 -5.15 -14.60
N PHE A 241 -2.33 -4.56 -14.98
CA PHE A 241 -1.23 -5.25 -15.65
C PHE A 241 0.07 -4.86 -14.98
N VAL A 242 0.96 -5.82 -14.78
CA VAL A 242 2.28 -5.62 -14.18
C VAL A 242 3.28 -6.40 -15.00
N TYR A 243 4.16 -5.69 -15.70
CA TYR A 243 5.25 -6.29 -16.46
C TYR A 243 6.57 -5.99 -15.78
N SER A 244 7.36 -7.02 -15.48
CA SER A 244 8.62 -6.88 -14.73
C SER A 244 9.80 -7.48 -15.48
N TRP A 245 10.91 -6.75 -15.56
CA TRP A 245 12.15 -7.21 -16.18
C TRP A 245 13.35 -6.69 -15.38
N ASP A 246 14.33 -7.56 -15.12
CA ASP A 246 15.48 -7.26 -14.27
C ASP A 246 15.08 -6.59 -12.94
N HIS A 247 15.43 -5.32 -12.75
CA HIS A 247 15.11 -4.50 -11.59
C HIS A 247 14.06 -3.40 -11.88
N PHE A 248 13.35 -3.51 -13.00
CA PHE A 248 12.34 -2.57 -13.47
C PHE A 248 10.95 -3.22 -13.50
N SER A 249 9.92 -2.41 -13.35
CA SER A 249 8.55 -2.84 -13.62
C SER A 249 7.68 -1.70 -14.12
N VAL A 250 6.67 -2.04 -14.91
CA VAL A 250 5.58 -1.13 -15.30
C VAL A 250 4.27 -1.71 -14.78
N ASP A 251 3.52 -0.90 -14.05
CA ASP A 251 2.15 -1.20 -13.64
C ASP A 251 1.16 -0.31 -14.40
N VAL A 252 0.05 -0.90 -14.87
CA VAL A 252 -1.01 -0.19 -15.59
C VAL A 252 -2.35 -0.55 -14.98
N MET A 253 -3.15 0.47 -14.64
CA MET A 253 -4.57 0.30 -14.30
C MET A 253 -5.43 0.94 -15.38
N LEU A 254 -6.40 0.19 -15.89
CA LEU A 254 -7.42 0.66 -16.82
C LEU A 254 -8.80 0.53 -16.18
N ARG A 255 -9.59 1.60 -16.25
CA ARG A 255 -10.98 1.62 -15.78
C ARG A 255 -11.87 2.23 -16.85
N ASN A 256 -13.07 1.66 -17.05
CA ASN A 256 -14.06 2.20 -17.96
C ASN A 256 -15.48 1.97 -17.44
N ASN A 257 -16.37 2.93 -17.67
CA ASN A 257 -17.78 2.81 -17.28
C ASN A 257 -18.63 1.95 -18.23
N LEU A 258 -18.05 1.50 -19.36
CA LEU A 258 -18.66 0.67 -20.40
C LEU A 258 -19.95 1.23 -20.98
N ARG A 259 -20.18 2.54 -20.84
CA ARG A 259 -21.35 3.23 -21.41
C ARG A 259 -21.06 3.61 -22.86
N THR A 260 -22.05 3.36 -23.72
CA THR A 260 -22.00 3.72 -25.14
C THR A 260 -22.11 5.22 -25.39
N SER A 261 -22.78 5.95 -24.50
CA SER A 261 -22.85 7.42 -24.47
C SER A 261 -22.32 7.95 -23.15
N ASP A 262 -21.63 9.11 -23.16
CA ASP A 262 -20.98 9.69 -21.97
C ASP A 262 -19.98 8.69 -21.32
N ASN A 263 -19.09 8.16 -22.17
CA ASN A 263 -18.05 7.22 -21.73
C ASN A 263 -17.03 7.94 -20.83
N LYS A 264 -16.69 7.29 -19.72
CA LYS A 264 -15.75 7.77 -18.71
C LYS A 264 -14.80 6.63 -18.36
N GLY A 265 -13.58 6.97 -18.02
CA GLY A 265 -12.58 5.99 -17.64
C GLY A 265 -11.39 6.63 -16.95
N ALA A 266 -10.41 5.78 -16.65
CA ALA A 266 -9.14 6.20 -16.11
C ALA A 266 -8.02 5.28 -16.59
N LEU A 267 -6.83 5.87 -16.70
CA LEU A 267 -5.56 5.22 -16.93
C LEU A 267 -4.62 5.65 -15.80
N GLN A 268 -3.98 4.68 -15.15
CA GLN A 268 -2.80 4.94 -14.33
C GLN A 268 -1.64 4.12 -14.89
N VAL A 269 -0.47 4.73 -15.02
CA VAL A 269 0.77 4.06 -15.39
C VAL A 269 1.82 4.36 -14.33
N GLY A 270 2.36 3.32 -13.72
CA GLY A 270 3.50 3.38 -12.82
C GLY A 270 4.75 2.80 -13.48
N PHE A 271 5.90 3.43 -13.27
CA PHE A 271 7.20 2.92 -13.67
C PHE A 271 8.11 2.86 -12.45
N THR A 272 8.56 1.66 -12.13
CA THR A 272 9.49 1.38 -11.03
C THR A 272 10.88 1.09 -11.59
N PHE A 273 11.90 1.71 -10.99
CA PHE A 273 13.29 1.56 -11.40
C PHE A 273 14.23 1.46 -10.19
N PRO A 274 15.42 0.86 -10.34
CA PRO A 274 16.38 0.76 -9.24
C PRO A 274 16.87 2.15 -8.82
N LEU A 275 16.93 2.40 -7.50
CA LEU A 275 17.46 3.64 -6.94
C LEU A 275 18.71 3.37 -6.08
N TRP A 276 18.55 3.08 -4.79
CA TRP A 276 19.65 2.70 -3.89
C TRP A 276 19.20 1.60 -2.93
N ASN A 277 20.08 0.64 -2.64
CA ASN A 277 19.80 -0.48 -1.73
C ASN A 277 18.42 -1.12 -2.02
N ARG A 278 17.55 -1.21 -1.01
CA ARG A 278 16.17 -1.70 -1.10
C ARG A 278 15.17 -0.67 -1.65
N PHE A 279 15.54 0.59 -1.78
CA PHE A 279 14.63 1.62 -2.26
C PHE A 279 14.56 1.60 -3.78
N ARG A 280 13.34 1.71 -4.30
CA ARG A 280 13.06 1.81 -5.74
C ARG A 280 12.47 3.18 -6.03
N GLY A 281 12.89 3.77 -7.15
CA GLY A 281 12.29 4.99 -7.67
C GLY A 281 10.96 4.66 -8.33
N TYR A 282 10.01 5.60 -8.27
CA TYR A 282 8.67 5.40 -8.82
C TYR A 282 8.16 6.68 -9.48
N VAL A 283 7.72 6.56 -10.73
CA VAL A 283 7.01 7.60 -11.48
C VAL A 283 5.59 7.11 -11.73
N GLN A 284 4.58 7.92 -11.42
CA GLN A 284 3.19 7.59 -11.63
C GLN A 284 2.51 8.66 -12.47
N TYR A 285 1.91 8.27 -13.57
CA TYR A 285 1.03 9.11 -14.37
C TYR A 285 -0.42 8.66 -14.17
N PHE A 286 -1.33 9.59 -13.93
CA PHE A 286 -2.77 9.34 -13.89
C PHE A 286 -3.50 10.24 -14.86
N ASN A 287 -4.49 9.70 -15.57
CA ASN A 287 -5.36 10.44 -16.46
C ASN A 287 -6.78 9.84 -16.45
N GLY A 288 -7.77 10.63 -16.03
CA GLY A 288 -9.18 10.26 -16.07
C GLY A 288 -9.94 10.64 -14.80
N TYR A 289 -10.92 9.83 -14.44
CA TYR A 289 -11.84 10.09 -13.32
C TYR A 289 -11.56 9.20 -12.09
N GLY A 290 -11.78 9.74 -10.89
CA GLY A 290 -11.64 8.97 -9.65
C GLY A 290 -10.20 8.59 -9.30
N GLU A 291 -9.28 9.56 -9.39
CA GLU A 291 -7.96 9.45 -8.74
C GLU A 291 -8.12 9.37 -7.21
N SER A 292 -9.16 10.03 -6.69
CA SER A 292 -9.59 10.02 -5.30
C SER A 292 -11.12 10.04 -5.23
N LEU A 293 -11.72 9.77 -4.07
CA LEU A 293 -13.18 9.83 -3.91
C LEU A 293 -13.74 11.24 -4.07
N VAL A 294 -13.13 12.27 -3.49
CA VAL A 294 -13.59 13.66 -3.70
C VAL A 294 -13.51 14.07 -5.18
N ASP A 295 -12.58 13.48 -5.94
CA ASP A 295 -12.38 13.70 -7.38
C ASP A 295 -13.10 12.66 -8.26
N TYR A 296 -14.05 11.88 -7.73
CA TYR A 296 -14.68 10.78 -8.48
C TYR A 296 -15.33 11.24 -9.79
N ASN A 297 -15.90 12.45 -9.79
CA ASN A 297 -16.59 13.07 -10.90
C ASN A 297 -15.76 14.18 -11.59
N HIS A 298 -14.50 14.35 -11.21
CA HIS A 298 -13.58 15.33 -11.77
C HIS A 298 -12.53 14.66 -12.66
N HIS A 299 -12.27 15.26 -13.82
CA HIS A 299 -11.23 14.74 -14.71
C HIS A 299 -9.86 15.27 -14.29
N THR A 300 -9.02 14.38 -13.80
CA THR A 300 -7.68 14.67 -13.33
C THR A 300 -6.64 14.15 -14.30
N GLN A 301 -5.60 14.95 -14.53
CA GLN A 301 -4.36 14.50 -15.14
C GLN A 301 -3.21 14.91 -14.24
N SER A 302 -2.46 13.94 -13.75
CA SER A 302 -1.37 14.15 -12.80
C SER A 302 -0.11 13.36 -13.15
N LEU A 303 1.03 13.88 -12.73
CA LEU A 303 2.33 13.20 -12.78
C LEU A 303 2.97 13.29 -11.41
N GLY A 304 3.34 12.14 -10.86
CA GLY A 304 3.99 12.00 -9.55
C GLY A 304 5.35 11.33 -9.66
N VAL A 305 6.29 11.76 -8.83
CA VAL A 305 7.64 11.18 -8.74
C VAL A 305 7.99 10.98 -7.26
N GLY A 306 8.56 9.82 -6.93
CA GLY A 306 9.01 9.51 -5.59
C GLY A 306 9.60 8.12 -5.44
N ILE A 307 9.26 7.46 -4.33
CA ILE A 307 9.82 6.18 -3.89
C ILE A 307 8.68 5.19 -3.69
N ILE A 308 8.89 3.96 -4.13
CA ILE A 308 8.04 2.81 -3.84
C ILE A 308 8.79 1.83 -2.94
N LEU A 309 8.10 1.37 -1.90
CA LEU A 309 8.62 0.42 -0.92
C LEU A 309 8.29 -1.00 -1.32
N THR A 310 7.05 -1.23 -1.74
CA THR A 310 6.55 -2.51 -2.23
C THR A 310 5.70 -2.24 -3.46
N ASN A 311 5.97 -2.93 -4.56
CA ASN A 311 5.20 -2.93 -5.80
C ASN A 311 4.18 -4.09 -5.79
N TRP A 312 3.65 -4.44 -6.96
CA TRP A 312 2.67 -5.53 -7.09
C TRP A 312 3.29 -6.94 -7.13
N LEU A 313 4.57 -7.07 -7.49
CA LEU A 313 5.29 -8.34 -7.66
C LEU A 313 6.67 -8.25 -7.02
#